data_AF-A0A9P8BH58-F1
#
_entry.id   AF-A0A9P8BH58-F1
#
_cell.length_a   1.000
_cell.length_b   1.000
_cell.length_c   1.000
_cell.angle_alpha   90.00
_cell.angle_beta   90.00
_cell.angle_gamma   90.00
#
_symmetry.space_group_name_H-M   'P 1'
#
loop_
_entity.id
_entity.type
_entity.pdbx_description
1 polymer ?
#
loop_
_entity_poly.entity_id
_entity_poly.type
_entity_poly.pdbx_seq_one_letter_code
_entity_poly.pdbx_strand_id
1 'polypeptide(L)'
;MAPARGKKLNLREIGDDRLTETVKLKDIRPTKRKKTTQATKDDPCGPLKPVAQGKGSYLVGKLAGMMYMPVDIFSIVCLLLTLADLLALARTSRRLRGILVTREWEGIWRGAREFSYPTLPACPADLCEPQYANLMFTSTCQGCGTRRATKTDYSLRIKYCRSCWDNDILFRDDACELHGEYRHLFRYAQTNLSAEVGPYLKSILVKVIAEQDAITGTTDKDKEHANAVLIHKWTERCKMMVETGKNMQTWQDSEASNKRGNLEALYARRLQSIKGHLFSLGYTEADLPIRDKAYDSFIRRRTELTPQNWERIRPGLEALVGEYRDMRIRTGKATRTAQRRFSLLTLYRQLVDQVLAKDSPDHQRQRRLTYPDDVAFLELPQIVAILDGDTDDVSEDAWQAVADDVRYFILVG
;
A
#
# COMPACT_ATOMS: atom_id res chain seq x y z
N MET A 1 33.95 27.88 -21.98
CA MET A 1 33.11 28.96 -21.39
C MET A 1 33.55 29.15 -19.94
N ALA A 2 33.81 30.39 -19.54
CA ALA A 2 34.44 30.77 -18.27
C ALA A 2 33.63 30.38 -17.01
N PRO A 3 34.28 30.20 -15.84
CA PRO A 3 33.60 29.93 -14.58
C PRO A 3 33.07 31.22 -13.96
N ALA A 4 31.79 31.23 -13.58
CA ALA A 4 31.17 32.35 -12.87
C ALA A 4 31.61 32.37 -11.40
N ARG A 5 32.14 33.52 -10.98
CA ARG A 5 32.62 33.84 -9.64
C ARG A 5 31.51 33.76 -8.59
N GLY A 6 31.89 33.28 -7.40
CA GLY A 6 31.00 33.03 -6.27
C GLY A 6 30.35 34.26 -5.63
N LYS A 7 29.33 33.98 -4.84
CA LYS A 7 28.87 34.83 -3.73
C LYS A 7 29.22 34.11 -2.42
N LYS A 8 30.19 34.63 -1.68
CA LYS A 8 30.35 34.32 -0.25
C LYS A 8 29.19 34.96 0.49
N LEU A 9 28.35 34.17 1.16
CA LEU A 9 27.43 34.67 2.19
C LEU A 9 28.22 34.78 3.49
N ASN A 10 28.34 36.00 4.01
CA ASN A 10 29.06 36.32 5.24
C ASN A 10 28.13 36.15 6.44
N LEU A 11 28.60 35.44 7.48
CA LEU A 11 27.78 34.93 8.60
C LEU A 11 27.97 35.75 9.89
N ARG A 12 28.04 37.07 9.77
CA ARG A 12 28.12 38.01 10.89
C ARG A 12 27.03 39.06 10.76
N GLU A 13 25.78 38.68 11.00
CA GLU A 13 24.66 39.61 11.24
C GLU A 13 23.41 38.79 11.58
N ILE A 14 23.38 38.17 12.76
CA ILE A 14 22.11 37.85 13.44
C ILE A 14 22.34 38.11 14.94
N GLY A 15 22.28 39.39 15.30
CA GLY A 15 22.06 39.89 16.65
C GLY A 15 21.06 41.04 16.54
N ASP A 16 19.96 40.92 17.27
CA ASP A 16 18.85 41.87 17.51
C ASP A 16 18.92 43.26 16.84
N ASP A 17 17.89 43.63 16.08
CA ASP A 17 16.95 44.66 16.57
C ASP A 17 15.66 44.82 15.73
N ARG A 18 14.69 45.47 16.35
CA ARG A 18 13.26 45.63 16.02
C ARG A 18 12.89 46.55 14.82
N LEU A 19 11.74 46.20 14.23
CA LEU A 19 10.60 47.05 13.73
C LEU A 19 10.64 47.81 12.38
N THR A 20 9.50 47.68 11.65
CA THR A 20 8.88 48.55 10.59
C THR A 20 9.62 48.59 9.23
N GLU A 21 9.02 48.54 8.02
CA GLU A 21 7.67 48.82 7.53
C GLU A 21 7.42 48.16 6.13
N THR A 22 6.17 47.73 5.93
CA THR A 22 5.37 47.38 4.72
C THR A 22 5.93 47.38 3.28
N VAL A 23 5.59 46.34 2.47
CA VAL A 23 4.70 46.42 1.26
C VAL A 23 4.07 45.05 0.91
N LYS A 24 2.74 44.96 1.15
CA LYS A 24 1.62 44.30 0.42
C LYS A 24 1.83 42.96 -0.33
N LEU A 25 1.25 41.89 0.22
CA LEU A 25 0.75 40.72 -0.51
C LEU A 25 -0.77 40.61 -0.34
N LYS A 26 -1.47 40.40 -1.47
CA LYS A 26 -2.93 40.47 -1.63
C LYS A 26 -3.62 39.31 -0.91
N ASP A 27 -4.58 39.67 -0.05
CA ASP A 27 -5.51 38.80 0.66
C ASP A 27 -6.42 38.00 -0.30
N ILE A 28 -6.40 36.66 -0.21
CA ILE A 28 -7.55 35.82 -0.56
C ILE A 28 -8.17 35.37 0.77
N ARG A 29 -9.24 36.03 1.21
CA ARG A 29 -10.03 35.64 2.39
C ARG A 29 -11.24 34.79 1.98
N PRO A 30 -11.57 33.73 2.73
CA PRO A 30 -12.87 33.08 2.64
C PRO A 30 -13.95 33.94 3.33
N THR A 31 -15.12 33.99 2.70
CA THR A 31 -16.28 34.83 3.01
C THR A 31 -16.95 34.46 4.35
N LYS A 32 -16.93 35.41 5.31
CA LYS A 32 -17.80 35.39 6.49
C LYS A 32 -19.16 36.00 6.17
N ARG A 33 -20.22 35.24 6.49
CA ARG A 33 -21.64 35.60 6.41
C ARG A 33 -21.94 36.87 7.24
N LYS A 34 -22.46 37.92 6.62
CA LYS A 34 -22.82 39.20 7.26
C LYS A 34 -24.07 39.05 8.14
N LYS A 35 -24.04 39.61 9.34
CA LYS A 35 -25.21 39.88 10.18
C LYS A 35 -25.51 41.38 10.08
N THR A 36 -26.72 41.72 9.65
CA THR A 36 -27.22 43.09 9.47
C THR A 36 -27.54 43.72 10.82
N THR A 37 -27.01 44.91 11.08
CA THR A 37 -27.65 45.92 11.96
C THR A 37 -27.23 47.31 11.51
N GLN A 38 -28.24 48.17 11.33
CA GLN A 38 -28.18 49.54 10.86
C GLN A 38 -27.47 50.47 11.87
N ALA A 39 -26.96 51.58 11.34
CA ALA A 39 -26.21 52.62 12.04
C ALA A 39 -27.09 53.77 12.52
N THR A 40 -26.72 54.38 13.64
CA THR A 40 -26.98 55.80 13.96
C THR A 40 -25.82 56.39 14.80
N LYS A 41 -25.06 57.25 14.11
CA LYS A 41 -24.32 58.50 14.41
C LYS A 41 -24.13 59.12 15.83
N ASP A 42 -22.92 59.71 15.94
CA ASP A 42 -22.40 60.96 16.61
C ASP A 42 -21.81 60.99 18.06
N ASP A 43 -20.47 61.19 18.11
CA ASP A 43 -19.56 61.96 19.03
C ASP A 43 -19.50 61.73 20.59
N PRO A 44 -18.50 62.28 21.35
CA PRO A 44 -17.10 61.83 21.43
C PRO A 44 -16.58 61.54 22.88
N CYS A 45 -15.46 60.81 22.96
CA CYS A 45 -14.47 60.60 24.06
C CYS A 45 -14.83 60.90 25.54
N GLY A 46 -14.76 59.85 26.39
CA GLY A 46 -14.71 59.90 27.86
C GLY A 46 -14.10 58.61 28.47
N PRO A 47 -13.59 58.63 29.72
CA PRO A 47 -12.46 57.81 30.16
C PRO A 47 -12.75 56.31 30.42
N LEU A 48 -11.69 55.51 30.24
CA LEU A 48 -11.63 54.05 30.42
C LEU A 48 -12.17 53.60 31.80
N LYS A 49 -13.17 52.73 31.79
CA LYS A 49 -13.61 51.95 32.97
C LYS A 49 -12.92 50.58 33.01
N PRO A 50 -12.70 49.99 34.21
CA PRO A 50 -11.90 48.79 34.36
C PRO A 50 -12.55 47.59 33.67
N VAL A 51 -11.71 46.78 33.02
CA VAL A 51 -12.07 45.53 32.36
C VAL A 51 -12.72 44.59 33.39
N ALA A 52 -14.03 44.39 33.26
CA ALA A 52 -14.75 43.37 33.99
C ALA A 52 -14.16 41.99 33.65
N GLN A 53 -13.79 41.23 34.69
CA GLN A 53 -13.41 39.83 34.58
C GLN A 53 -14.56 39.03 33.95
N GLY A 54 -14.44 38.74 32.66
CA GLY A 54 -15.33 37.83 31.96
C GLY A 54 -15.11 36.41 32.48
N LYS A 55 -16.03 35.94 33.34
CA LYS A 55 -16.22 34.50 33.59
C LYS A 55 -16.61 33.84 32.27
N GLY A 56 -15.62 33.31 31.57
CA GLY A 56 -15.84 32.54 30.35
C GLY A 56 -16.59 31.24 30.67
N SER A 57 -17.83 31.14 30.22
CA SER A 57 -18.58 29.89 30.13
C SER A 57 -18.00 29.06 28.96
N TYR A 58 -16.92 28.32 29.19
CA TYR A 58 -16.27 27.47 28.17
C TYR A 58 -16.67 25.98 28.22
N LEU A 59 -17.75 25.61 28.91
CA LEU A 59 -18.13 24.20 29.11
C LEU A 59 -19.63 23.95 28.89
N VAL A 60 -20.15 24.36 27.73
CA VAL A 60 -21.53 24.03 27.30
C VAL A 60 -21.47 22.94 26.22
N GLY A 61 -21.80 21.71 26.60
CA GLY A 61 -21.91 20.56 25.69
C GLY A 61 -22.06 19.24 26.44
N LYS A 62 -22.63 18.22 25.79
CA LYS A 62 -22.86 16.88 26.38
C LYS A 62 -21.58 16.23 26.95
N LEU A 63 -20.39 16.66 26.49
CA LEU A 63 -19.07 16.17 26.91
C LEU A 63 -18.35 17.08 27.91
N ALA A 64 -18.98 18.17 28.37
CA ALA A 64 -18.38 19.08 29.35
C ALA A 64 -18.01 18.34 30.65
N GLY A 65 -18.80 17.35 31.05
CA GLY A 65 -18.58 16.50 32.23
C GLY A 65 -17.25 15.74 32.21
N MET A 66 -16.70 15.43 31.04
CA MET A 66 -15.41 14.74 30.93
C MET A 66 -14.27 15.54 31.59
N MET A 67 -14.32 16.88 31.52
CA MET A 67 -13.30 17.74 32.10
C MET A 67 -13.44 17.91 33.63
N TYR A 68 -14.53 17.41 34.21
CA TYR A 68 -14.80 17.40 35.65
C TYR A 68 -14.68 16.00 36.26
N MET A 69 -14.32 15.00 35.45
CA MET A 69 -14.09 13.63 35.91
C MET A 69 -12.86 13.59 36.83
N PRO A 70 -12.89 12.79 37.93
CA PRO A 70 -11.71 12.51 38.73
C PRO A 70 -10.56 12.00 37.86
N VAL A 71 -9.34 12.43 38.18
CA VAL A 71 -8.14 12.09 37.41
C VAL A 71 -7.92 10.58 37.34
N ASP A 72 -8.27 9.84 38.39
CA ASP A 72 -8.12 8.38 38.43
C ASP A 72 -8.99 7.67 37.38
N ILE A 73 -10.26 8.08 37.25
CA ILE A 73 -11.17 7.52 36.25
C ILE A 73 -10.71 7.91 34.85
N PHE A 74 -10.29 9.17 34.66
CA PHE A 74 -9.76 9.63 33.38
C PHE A 74 -8.49 8.87 32.97
N SER A 75 -7.62 8.55 33.94
CA SER A 75 -6.42 7.73 33.74
C SER A 75 -6.78 6.31 33.31
N ILE A 76 -7.77 5.67 33.93
CA ILE A 76 -8.26 4.34 33.53
C ILE A 76 -8.78 4.37 32.09
N VAL A 77 -9.58 5.37 31.73
CA VAL A 77 -10.05 5.53 30.35
C VAL A 77 -8.86 5.66 29.39
N CYS A 78 -7.85 6.46 29.73
CA CYS A 78 -6.66 6.65 28.90
C CYS A 78 -5.81 5.37 28.76
N LEU A 79 -5.75 4.52 29.78
CA LEU A 79 -5.06 3.22 29.73
C LEU A 79 -5.71 2.23 28.76
N LEU A 80 -7.01 2.38 28.50
CA LEU A 80 -7.77 1.53 27.58
C LEU A 80 -7.71 2.04 26.13
N LEU A 81 -7.12 3.21 25.87
CA LEU A 81 -6.98 3.76 24.53
C LEU A 81 -5.76 3.20 23.82
N THR A 82 -5.84 3.10 22.49
CA THR A 82 -4.64 2.86 21.68
C THR A 82 -3.72 4.08 21.73
N LEU A 83 -2.43 3.87 21.47
CA LEU A 83 -1.46 4.98 21.38
C LEU A 83 -1.85 6.04 20.35
N ALA A 84 -2.47 5.63 19.24
CA ALA A 84 -2.96 6.55 18.22
C ALA A 84 -4.10 7.42 18.73
N ASP A 85 -5.05 6.82 19.46
CA ASP A 85 -6.22 7.50 20.01
C ASP A 85 -5.84 8.42 21.16
N LEU A 86 -4.93 7.98 22.03
CA LEU A 86 -4.43 8.81 23.13
C LEU A 86 -3.70 10.06 22.59
N LEU A 87 -2.92 9.90 21.52
CA LEU A 87 -2.29 11.02 20.82
C LEU A 87 -3.31 11.92 20.10
N ALA A 88 -4.35 11.34 19.51
CA ALA A 88 -5.44 12.12 18.93
C ALA A 88 -6.16 12.94 20.02
N LEU A 89 -6.45 12.33 21.17
CA LEU A 89 -7.07 12.98 22.33
C LEU A 89 -6.24 14.16 22.82
N ALA A 90 -4.94 13.97 23.01
CA ALA A 90 -4.01 15.04 23.37
C ALA A 90 -3.98 16.19 22.35
N ARG A 91 -4.32 15.94 21.09
CA ARG A 91 -4.37 16.97 20.03
C ARG A 91 -5.71 17.70 19.93
N THR A 92 -6.77 17.22 20.60
CA THR A 92 -8.11 17.84 20.51
C THR A 92 -8.24 19.14 21.30
N SER A 93 -7.50 19.29 22.41
CA SER A 93 -7.62 20.44 23.32
C SER A 93 -6.26 20.81 23.91
N ARG A 94 -6.02 22.12 24.07
CA ARG A 94 -4.82 22.63 24.75
C ARG A 94 -4.73 22.14 26.19
N ARG A 95 -5.86 22.03 26.89
CA ARG A 95 -5.91 21.56 28.28
C ARG A 95 -5.58 20.08 28.39
N LEU A 96 -6.14 19.25 27.50
CA LEU A 96 -5.81 17.82 27.45
C LEU A 96 -4.35 17.59 27.07
N ARG A 97 -3.83 18.36 26.11
CA ARG A 97 -2.40 18.34 25.77
C ARG A 97 -1.53 18.65 26.99
N GLY A 98 -1.90 19.67 27.76
CA GLY A 98 -1.17 20.10 28.96
C GLY A 98 -1.20 19.09 30.11
N ILE A 99 -2.11 18.11 30.08
CA ILE A 99 -2.18 17.01 31.03
C ILE A 99 -1.45 15.79 30.46
N LEU A 100 -1.86 15.33 29.28
CA LEU A 100 -1.42 14.06 28.70
C LEU A 100 0.04 14.07 28.23
N VAL A 101 0.66 15.23 27.97
CA VAL A 101 2.03 15.30 27.44
C VAL A 101 3.06 15.61 28.55
N THR A 102 2.67 15.56 29.82
CA THR A 102 3.60 15.76 30.95
C THR A 102 4.32 14.46 31.32
N ARG A 103 5.43 14.58 32.07
CA ARG A 103 6.18 13.43 32.58
C ARG A 103 5.37 12.56 33.55
N GLU A 104 4.46 13.17 34.30
CA GLU A 104 3.58 12.46 35.25
C GLU A 104 2.70 11.41 34.55
N TRP A 105 2.36 11.65 33.30
CA TRP A 105 1.50 10.76 32.51
C TRP A 105 2.28 9.71 31.71
N GLU A 106 3.61 9.69 31.79
CA GLU A 106 4.44 8.71 31.05
C GLU A 106 4.04 7.27 31.37
N GLY A 107 3.74 6.97 32.64
CA GLY A 107 3.27 5.65 33.08
C GLY A 107 1.95 5.25 32.40
N ILE A 108 1.05 6.21 32.15
CA ILE A 108 -0.22 5.96 31.46
C ILE A 108 0.02 5.64 29.99
N TRP A 109 0.90 6.37 29.32
CA TRP A 109 1.26 6.05 27.93
C TRP A 109 1.92 4.69 27.80
N ARG A 110 2.85 4.38 28.71
CA ARG A 110 3.53 3.09 28.75
C ARG A 110 2.54 1.95 28.99
N GLY A 111 1.64 2.11 29.96
CA GLY A 111 0.59 1.14 30.26
C GLY A 111 -0.37 0.94 29.07
N ALA A 112 -0.82 2.03 28.44
CA ALA A 112 -1.67 1.98 27.26
C ALA A 112 -0.99 1.27 26.08
N ARG A 113 0.32 1.48 25.89
CA ARG A 113 1.13 0.77 24.90
C ARG A 113 1.16 -0.73 25.16
N GLU A 114 1.57 -1.13 26.35
CA GLU A 114 1.77 -2.54 26.71
C GLU A 114 0.44 -3.31 26.69
N PHE A 115 -0.65 -2.66 27.08
CA PHE A 115 -1.99 -3.21 26.98
C PHE A 115 -2.46 -3.39 25.53
N SER A 116 -2.30 -2.36 24.69
CA SER A 116 -2.79 -2.38 23.30
C SER A 116 -1.88 -3.17 22.35
N TYR A 117 -0.57 -3.19 22.61
CA TYR A 117 0.45 -3.75 21.72
C TYR A 117 1.53 -4.51 22.51
N PRO A 118 1.24 -5.72 23.02
CA PRO A 118 2.19 -6.49 23.84
C PRO A 118 3.50 -6.85 23.13
N THR A 119 3.48 -6.93 21.80
CA THR A 119 4.65 -7.27 20.97
C THR A 119 5.42 -6.06 20.47
N LEU A 120 4.93 -4.84 20.71
CA LEU A 120 5.58 -3.62 20.26
C LEU A 120 6.88 -3.40 21.06
N PRO A 121 8.00 -3.07 20.40
CA PRO A 121 9.24 -2.74 21.09
C PRO A 121 9.02 -1.59 22.09
N ALA A 122 9.73 -1.67 23.22
CA ALA A 122 9.73 -0.60 24.20
C ALA A 122 10.21 0.73 23.57
N CYS A 123 9.69 1.84 24.08
CA CYS A 123 10.07 3.18 23.67
C CYS A 123 11.56 3.37 23.98
N PRO A 124 12.40 3.69 22.99
CA PRO A 124 13.81 3.95 23.22
C PRO A 124 14.03 5.14 24.14
N ALA A 125 15.18 5.16 24.83
CA ALA A 125 15.53 6.22 25.77
C ALA A 125 15.66 7.62 25.13
N ASP A 126 15.80 7.72 23.81
CA ASP A 126 15.89 8.99 23.09
C ASP A 126 14.52 9.58 22.69
N LEU A 127 13.43 8.84 22.92
CA LEU A 127 12.06 9.28 22.62
C LEU A 127 11.19 9.26 23.88
N CYS A 128 10.22 10.16 23.94
CA CYS A 128 9.11 10.02 24.86
C CYS A 128 7.94 9.28 24.19
N GLU A 129 7.07 8.64 24.99
CA GLU A 129 5.95 7.84 24.47
C GLU A 129 5.04 8.58 23.47
N PRO A 130 4.69 9.88 23.66
CA PRO A 130 3.92 10.62 22.65
C PRO A 130 4.66 10.80 21.31
N GLN A 131 6.00 10.99 21.34
CA GLN A 131 6.82 11.06 20.12
C GLN A 131 6.88 9.69 19.44
N TYR A 132 7.04 8.64 20.23
CA TYR A 132 7.04 7.26 19.76
C TYR A 132 5.71 6.87 19.12
N ALA A 133 4.59 7.22 19.75
CA ALA A 133 3.24 7.05 19.20
C ALA A 133 3.06 7.78 17.86
N ASN A 134 3.58 9.02 17.75
CA ASN A 134 3.53 9.78 16.50
C ASN A 134 4.32 9.07 15.38
N LEU A 135 5.51 8.57 15.70
CA LEU A 135 6.39 7.85 14.78
C LEU A 135 5.77 6.52 14.33
N MET A 136 5.18 5.75 15.24
CA MET A 136 4.67 4.41 14.93
C MET A 136 3.28 4.43 14.28
N PHE A 137 2.35 5.27 14.74
CA PHE A 137 0.94 5.08 14.41
C PHE A 137 0.30 6.19 13.57
N THR A 138 0.97 7.33 13.39
CA THR A 138 0.37 8.46 12.67
C THR A 138 0.99 8.69 11.30
N SER A 139 0.26 9.42 10.44
CA SER A 139 0.77 9.97 9.17
C SER A 139 1.15 11.45 9.28
N THR A 140 1.37 11.95 10.50
CA THR A 140 1.64 13.38 10.72
C THR A 140 3.13 13.67 10.56
N CYS A 141 3.45 14.62 9.69
CA CYS A 141 4.82 15.09 9.48
C CYS A 141 5.33 15.79 10.75
N GLN A 142 6.48 15.37 11.25
CA GLN A 142 7.10 15.98 12.43
C GLN A 142 7.61 17.41 12.17
N GLY A 143 8.07 17.73 10.95
CA GLY A 143 8.54 19.07 10.60
C GLY A 143 7.43 20.12 10.47
N CYS A 144 6.46 19.90 9.56
CA CYS A 144 5.40 20.88 9.27
C CYS A 144 4.01 20.57 9.85
N GLY A 145 3.81 19.39 10.45
CA GLY A 145 2.51 18.99 11.02
C GLY A 145 1.44 18.54 10.02
N THR A 146 1.74 18.47 8.71
CA THR A 146 0.77 17.98 7.71
C THR A 146 0.45 16.50 7.89
N ARG A 147 -0.77 16.04 7.55
CA ARG A 147 -1.22 14.64 7.70
C ARG A 147 -0.84 13.72 6.52
N ARG A 148 0.13 14.14 5.71
CA ARG A 148 0.61 13.45 4.49
C ARG A 148 2.09 13.11 4.58
N ALA A 149 2.55 12.63 5.73
CA ALA A 149 3.88 12.08 5.83
C ALA A 149 3.95 10.71 5.14
N THR A 150 4.79 10.61 4.12
CA THR A 150 4.97 9.39 3.32
C THR A 150 6.35 8.77 3.50
N LYS A 151 7.32 9.54 4.00
CA LYS A 151 8.69 9.09 4.24
C LYS A 151 8.88 8.88 5.74
N THR A 152 9.18 7.65 6.12
CA THR A 152 9.44 7.27 7.51
C THR A 152 10.77 6.54 7.58
N ASP A 153 11.61 6.95 8.51
CA ASP A 153 12.87 6.28 8.86
C ASP A 153 12.90 6.09 10.38
N TYR A 154 12.71 4.85 10.83
CA TYR A 154 12.66 4.54 12.25
C TYR A 154 14.02 4.65 12.93
N SER A 155 15.12 4.49 12.19
CA SER A 155 16.47 4.65 12.74
C SER A 155 16.76 6.13 13.03
N LEU A 156 16.38 7.06 12.14
CA LEU A 156 16.52 8.51 12.38
C LEU A 156 15.42 9.10 13.28
N ARG A 157 14.39 8.32 13.61
CA ARG A 157 13.15 8.79 14.27
C ARG A 157 12.33 9.77 13.45
N ILE A 158 12.43 9.70 12.13
CA ILE A 158 11.85 10.68 11.22
C ILE A 158 10.58 10.16 10.59
N LYS A 159 9.56 11.01 10.56
CA LYS A 159 8.37 10.87 9.73
C LYS A 159 8.03 12.21 9.08
N TYR A 160 8.33 12.32 7.79
CA TYR A 160 8.21 13.56 7.02
C TYR A 160 7.33 13.44 5.78
N CYS A 161 6.75 14.57 5.38
CA CYS A 161 6.27 14.75 4.01
C CYS A 161 7.45 14.91 3.04
N ARG A 162 7.20 14.80 1.74
CA ARG A 162 8.25 14.90 0.72
C ARG A 162 9.07 16.18 0.82
N SER A 163 8.41 17.33 0.99
CA SER A 163 9.11 18.62 1.09
C SER A 163 9.99 18.75 2.34
N CYS A 164 9.55 18.24 3.49
CA CYS A 164 10.37 18.25 4.70
C CYS A 164 11.55 17.27 4.60
N TRP A 165 11.35 16.13 3.94
CA TRP A 165 12.42 15.19 3.66
C TRP A 165 13.51 15.84 2.81
N ASP A 166 13.14 16.44 1.68
CA ASP A 166 14.11 17.00 0.74
C ASP A 166 14.85 18.24 1.32
N ASN A 167 14.27 18.92 2.33
CA ASN A 167 14.90 20.09 2.98
C ASN A 167 15.81 19.76 4.18
N ASP A 168 15.49 18.71 4.94
CA ASP A 168 16.15 18.40 6.22
C ASP A 168 17.10 17.19 6.13
N ILE A 169 16.99 16.40 5.05
CA ILE A 169 17.87 15.27 4.76
C ILE A 169 18.93 15.70 3.75
N LEU A 170 20.20 15.58 4.13
CA LEU A 170 21.34 15.77 3.24
C LEU A 170 21.78 14.44 2.65
N PHE A 171 22.27 14.46 1.42
CA PHE A 171 23.03 13.34 0.84
C PHE A 171 24.52 13.59 0.98
N ARG A 172 25.34 12.56 0.72
CA ARG A 172 26.79 12.61 0.94
C ARG A 172 27.46 13.77 0.21
N ASP A 173 27.09 13.99 -1.04
CA ASP A 173 27.71 15.02 -1.87
C ASP A 173 27.42 16.41 -1.29
N ASP A 174 26.15 16.70 -0.99
CA ASP A 174 25.72 17.95 -0.35
C ASP A 174 26.42 18.17 1.01
N ALA A 175 26.52 17.12 1.83
CA ALA A 175 27.17 17.19 3.13
C ALA A 175 28.69 17.47 2.99
N CYS A 176 29.35 16.85 2.01
CA CYS A 176 30.78 17.06 1.76
C CYS A 176 31.06 18.46 1.21
N GLU A 177 30.18 18.99 0.35
CA GLU A 177 30.28 20.37 -0.13
C GLU A 177 30.14 21.39 1.02
N LEU A 178 29.27 21.11 1.99
CA LEU A 178 29.04 21.99 3.14
C LEU A 178 30.13 21.90 4.22
N HIS A 179 30.64 20.70 4.50
CA HIS A 179 31.43 20.40 5.71
C HIS A 179 32.53 19.35 5.48
N GLY A 180 33.25 19.42 4.34
CA GLY A 180 34.25 18.43 3.94
C GLY A 180 35.35 18.12 4.98
N GLU A 181 35.73 19.10 5.81
CA GLU A 181 36.70 18.92 6.90
C GLU A 181 36.19 18.01 8.04
N TYR A 182 34.87 17.94 8.23
CA TYR A 182 34.20 17.08 9.22
C TYR A 182 33.74 15.75 8.63
N ARG A 183 34.23 15.35 7.44
CA ARG A 183 33.82 14.11 6.76
C ARG A 183 33.94 12.86 7.64
N HIS A 184 34.93 12.81 8.52
CA HIS A 184 35.12 11.71 9.47
C HIS A 184 33.98 11.58 10.49
N LEU A 185 33.25 12.66 10.77
CA LEU A 185 32.11 12.70 11.68
C LEU A 185 30.78 12.29 11.02
N PHE A 186 30.73 12.28 9.68
CA PHE A 186 29.49 12.02 8.96
C PHE A 186 28.92 10.63 9.25
N ARG A 187 29.75 9.62 9.53
CA ARG A 187 29.32 8.28 9.96
C ARG A 187 28.37 8.33 11.18
N TYR A 188 28.50 9.34 12.03
CA TYR A 188 27.70 9.51 13.24
C TYR A 188 26.35 10.20 13.03
N ALA A 189 26.06 10.66 11.81
CA ALA A 189 24.78 11.26 11.44
C ALA A 189 23.98 10.37 10.46
N GLN A 190 24.41 9.12 10.23
CA GLN A 190 23.83 8.18 9.27
C GLN A 190 22.95 7.12 9.91
N THR A 191 22.04 6.58 9.10
CA THR A 191 21.19 5.42 9.42
C THR A 191 21.88 4.07 9.26
N ASN A 192 23.00 4.04 8.57
CA ASN A 192 23.66 2.80 8.21
C ASN A 192 25.15 2.92 8.49
N LEU A 193 25.58 2.36 9.62
CA LEU A 193 26.99 2.27 10.01
C LEU A 193 27.85 1.51 8.96
N SER A 194 27.21 0.70 8.10
CA SER A 194 27.86 -0.12 7.07
C SER A 194 27.85 0.49 5.66
N ALA A 195 27.03 1.50 5.38
CA ALA A 195 26.99 2.12 4.05
C ALA A 195 27.84 3.39 4.04
N GLU A 196 28.61 3.58 2.98
CA GLU A 196 29.25 4.88 2.77
C GLU A 196 28.20 5.95 2.42
N VAL A 197 27.16 5.62 1.67
CA VAL A 197 26.23 6.62 1.11
C VAL A 197 24.85 6.47 1.75
N GLY A 198 24.65 7.05 2.94
CA GLY A 198 23.35 7.14 3.62
C GLY A 198 22.82 8.58 3.70
N PRO A 199 21.50 8.78 3.82
CA PRO A 199 20.93 10.09 4.13
C PRO A 199 21.35 10.55 5.54
N TYR A 200 21.73 11.82 5.67
CA TYR A 200 22.12 12.45 6.92
C TYR A 200 21.02 13.39 7.39
N LEU A 201 20.69 13.36 8.68
CA LEU A 201 19.84 14.39 9.24
C LEU A 201 20.66 15.67 9.47
N LYS A 202 20.30 16.75 8.77
CA LYS A 202 21.01 18.05 8.84
C LYS A 202 21.15 18.54 10.29
N SER A 203 20.07 18.43 11.07
CA SER A 203 20.07 18.86 12.48
C SER A 203 20.99 18.05 13.40
N ILE A 204 21.25 16.76 13.09
CA ILE A 204 22.23 15.97 13.83
C ILE A 204 23.64 16.36 13.41
N LEU A 205 23.88 16.50 12.11
CA LEU A 205 25.20 16.87 11.59
C LEU A 205 25.68 18.20 12.20
N VAL A 206 24.81 19.22 12.22
CA VAL A 206 25.11 20.53 12.83
C VAL A 206 25.48 20.39 14.32
N LYS A 207 24.79 19.51 15.07
CA LYS A 207 25.11 19.28 16.49
C LYS A 207 26.47 18.61 16.68
N VAL A 208 26.76 17.59 15.86
CA VAL A 208 28.04 16.88 15.91
C VAL A 208 29.20 17.84 15.61
N ILE A 209 29.04 18.70 14.60
CA ILE A 209 30.05 19.70 14.22
C ILE A 209 30.23 20.74 15.34
N ALA A 210 29.14 21.27 15.91
CA ALA A 210 29.25 22.23 17.01
C ALA A 210 29.95 21.63 18.26
N GLU A 211 29.69 20.35 18.57
CA GLU A 211 30.41 19.65 19.64
C GLU A 211 31.89 19.43 19.31
N GLN A 212 32.23 19.14 18.05
CA GLN A 212 33.61 19.02 17.58
C GLN A 212 34.35 20.36 17.71
N ASP A 213 33.73 21.45 17.27
CA ASP A 213 34.34 22.79 17.29
C ASP A 213 34.65 23.24 18.71
N ALA A 214 33.78 22.93 19.67
CA ALA A 214 34.03 23.21 21.08
C ALA A 214 35.29 22.51 21.63
N ILE A 215 35.66 21.34 21.07
CA ILE A 215 36.87 20.60 21.48
C ILE A 215 38.13 21.21 20.85
N THR A 216 38.05 21.77 19.64
CA THR A 216 39.24 22.28 18.93
C THR A 216 39.99 23.40 19.68
N GLY A 217 39.35 24.05 20.65
CA GLY A 217 39.93 25.11 21.48
C GLY A 217 40.76 24.68 22.70
N THR A 218 40.94 23.37 22.97
CA THR A 218 41.65 22.89 24.19
C THR A 218 43.16 22.63 23.97
N THR A 219 43.86 22.00 24.92
CA THR A 219 45.27 21.57 24.75
C THR A 219 45.37 20.24 24.00
N ASP A 220 46.50 19.90 23.37
CA ASP A 220 46.58 18.71 22.48
C ASP A 220 46.25 17.37 23.17
N LYS A 221 46.64 17.18 24.45
CA LYS A 221 46.30 15.95 25.20
C LYS A 221 44.81 15.90 25.57
N ASP A 222 44.24 17.05 25.93
CA ASP A 222 42.80 17.16 26.25
C ASP A 222 41.95 16.98 24.99
N LYS A 223 42.43 17.44 23.83
CA LYS A 223 41.77 17.25 22.52
C LYS A 223 41.63 15.78 22.15
N GLU A 224 42.71 14.99 22.28
CA GLU A 224 42.66 13.58 21.89
C GLU A 224 41.67 12.80 22.75
N HIS A 225 41.71 13.02 24.07
CA HIS A 225 40.75 12.40 24.98
C HIS A 225 39.31 12.86 24.71
N ALA A 226 39.09 14.17 24.56
CA ALA A 226 37.76 14.71 24.27
C ALA A 226 37.19 14.22 22.92
N ASN A 227 38.02 14.11 21.88
CA ASN A 227 37.64 13.54 20.59
C ASN A 227 37.25 12.07 20.73
N ALA A 228 38.02 11.26 21.48
CA ALA A 228 37.67 9.87 21.73
C ALA A 228 36.33 9.73 22.46
N VAL A 229 36.07 10.57 23.47
CA VAL A 229 34.80 10.61 24.21
C VAL A 229 33.64 11.00 23.28
N LEU A 230 33.82 12.01 22.43
CA LEU A 230 32.82 12.45 21.46
C LEU A 230 32.48 11.33 20.47
N ILE A 231 33.51 10.71 19.88
CA ILE A 231 33.38 9.59 18.95
C ILE A 231 32.62 8.44 19.61
N HIS A 232 33.00 8.06 20.83
CA HIS A 232 32.33 6.99 21.57
C HIS A 232 30.86 7.32 21.82
N LYS A 233 30.55 8.52 22.35
CA LYS A 233 29.18 8.98 22.62
C LYS A 233 28.29 8.86 21.38
N TRP A 234 28.75 9.38 20.24
CA TRP A 234 27.96 9.37 19.02
C TRP A 234 27.88 7.98 18.37
N THR A 235 28.93 7.17 18.50
CA THR A 235 28.91 5.76 18.06
C THR A 235 27.84 4.96 18.81
N GLU A 236 27.80 5.05 20.14
CA GLU A 236 26.82 4.33 20.96
C GLU A 236 25.39 4.82 20.68
N ARG A 237 25.22 6.14 20.51
CA ARG A 237 23.93 6.70 20.09
C ARG A 237 23.47 6.11 18.75
N CYS A 238 24.34 6.08 17.74
CA CYS A 238 24.01 5.53 16.43
C CYS A 238 23.65 4.04 16.51
N LYS A 239 24.44 3.24 17.23
CA LYS A 239 24.15 1.81 17.42
C LYS A 239 22.78 1.60 18.04
N MET A 240 22.46 2.31 19.12
CA MET A 240 21.16 2.23 19.78
C MET A 240 20.03 2.64 18.83
N MET A 241 20.19 3.76 18.11
CA MET A 241 19.18 4.26 17.17
C MET A 241 18.91 3.27 16.04
N VAL A 242 19.95 2.69 15.45
CA VAL A 242 19.86 1.69 14.38
C VAL A 242 19.17 0.42 14.90
N GLU A 243 19.59 -0.09 16.05
CA GLU A 243 19.06 -1.33 16.61
C GLU A 243 17.56 -1.21 16.94
N THR A 244 17.21 -0.19 17.71
CA THR A 244 15.80 0.07 18.06
C THR A 244 14.97 0.46 16.83
N GLY A 245 15.56 1.16 15.85
CA GLY A 245 14.91 1.49 14.60
C GLY A 245 14.58 0.26 13.76
N LYS A 246 15.50 -0.72 13.69
CA LYS A 246 15.25 -2.03 13.08
C LYS A 246 14.11 -2.75 13.77
N ASN A 247 14.10 -2.80 15.10
CA ASN A 247 13.04 -3.45 15.87
C ASN A 247 11.66 -2.83 15.58
N MET A 248 11.57 -1.49 15.50
CA MET A 248 10.35 -0.79 15.11
C MET A 248 9.91 -1.16 13.69
N GLN A 249 10.83 -1.16 12.73
CA GLN A 249 10.56 -1.51 11.34
C GLN A 249 10.07 -2.96 11.22
N THR A 250 10.77 -3.91 11.84
CA THR A 250 10.38 -5.33 11.85
C THR A 250 8.99 -5.53 12.44
N TRP A 251 8.65 -4.82 13.51
CA TRP A 251 7.31 -4.88 14.08
C TRP A 251 6.24 -4.31 13.13
N GLN A 252 6.52 -3.20 12.44
CA GLN A 252 5.58 -2.63 11.46
C GLN A 252 5.36 -3.59 10.28
N ASP A 253 6.41 -4.25 9.82
CA ASP A 253 6.36 -5.22 8.73
C ASP A 253 5.59 -6.48 9.15
N SER A 254 5.79 -6.95 10.39
CA SER A 254 5.04 -8.10 10.92
C SER A 254 3.55 -7.78 11.06
N GLU A 255 3.20 -6.60 11.57
CA GLU A 255 1.81 -6.15 11.66
C GLU A 255 1.15 -5.99 10.29
N ALA A 256 1.87 -5.43 9.31
CA ALA A 256 1.38 -5.34 7.94
C ALA A 256 1.17 -6.73 7.32
N SER A 257 2.09 -7.66 7.57
CA SER A 257 1.99 -9.05 7.13
C SER A 257 0.81 -9.78 7.78
N ASN A 258 0.62 -9.62 9.10
CA ASN A 258 -0.50 -10.19 9.84
C ASN A 258 -1.84 -9.68 9.30
N LYS A 259 -1.96 -8.37 9.07
CA LYS A 259 -3.18 -7.78 8.48
C LYS A 259 -3.46 -8.33 7.09
N ARG A 260 -2.43 -8.47 6.25
CA ARG A 260 -2.56 -9.08 4.92
C ARG A 260 -2.96 -10.55 5.03
N GLY A 261 -2.31 -11.32 5.89
CA GLY A 261 -2.63 -12.73 6.13
C GLY A 261 -4.05 -12.93 6.63
N ASN A 262 -4.52 -12.09 7.57
CA ASN A 262 -5.90 -12.11 8.05
C ASN A 262 -6.91 -11.83 6.94
N LEU A 263 -6.60 -10.90 6.03
CA LEU A 263 -7.45 -10.62 4.86
C LEU A 263 -7.46 -11.78 3.87
N GLU A 264 -6.31 -12.38 3.57
CA GLU A 264 -6.22 -13.54 2.67
C GLU A 264 -6.94 -14.76 3.27
N ALA A 265 -6.81 -15.00 4.58
CA ALA A 265 -7.57 -16.03 5.27
C ALA A 265 -9.09 -15.78 5.21
N LEU A 266 -9.52 -14.52 5.34
CA LEU A 266 -10.92 -14.13 5.16
C LEU A 266 -11.39 -14.42 3.72
N TYR A 267 -10.61 -14.04 2.70
CA TYR A 267 -10.93 -14.29 1.30
C TYR A 267 -10.99 -15.79 0.99
N ALA A 268 -10.08 -16.60 1.54
CA ALA A 268 -10.09 -18.05 1.39
C ALA A 268 -11.35 -18.68 2.00
N ARG A 269 -11.73 -18.31 3.22
CA ARG A 269 -12.98 -18.77 3.86
C ARG A 269 -14.21 -18.36 3.04
N ARG A 270 -14.22 -17.13 2.54
CA ARG A 270 -15.31 -16.61 1.70
C ARG A 270 -15.42 -17.37 0.38
N LEU A 271 -14.29 -17.63 -0.30
CA LEU A 271 -14.25 -18.44 -1.51
C LEU A 271 -14.78 -19.84 -1.25
N GLN A 272 -14.36 -20.50 -0.17
CA GLN A 272 -14.81 -21.83 0.19
C GLN A 272 -16.33 -21.88 0.39
N SER A 273 -16.90 -20.89 1.08
CA SER A 273 -18.34 -20.79 1.29
C SER A 273 -19.11 -20.53 -0.01
N ILE A 274 -18.62 -19.62 -0.88
CA ILE A 274 -19.20 -19.38 -2.21
C ILE A 274 -19.18 -20.67 -3.05
N LYS A 275 -18.04 -21.36 -3.10
CA LYS A 275 -17.90 -22.65 -3.81
C LYS A 275 -18.90 -23.68 -3.28
N GLY A 276 -19.01 -23.83 -1.96
CA GLY A 276 -19.96 -24.75 -1.35
C GLY A 276 -21.40 -24.49 -1.80
N HIS A 277 -21.83 -23.23 -1.84
CA HIS A 277 -23.15 -22.87 -2.34
C HIS A 277 -23.31 -23.13 -3.84
N LEU A 278 -22.33 -22.76 -4.68
CA LEU A 278 -22.40 -23.02 -6.12
C LEU A 278 -22.46 -24.54 -6.41
N PHE A 279 -21.70 -25.34 -5.67
CA PHE A 279 -21.72 -26.80 -5.82
C PHE A 279 -23.05 -27.40 -5.39
N SER A 280 -23.69 -26.87 -4.33
CA SER A 280 -25.04 -27.29 -3.96
C SER A 280 -26.10 -26.98 -5.03
N LEU A 281 -25.82 -26.01 -5.91
CA LEU A 281 -26.67 -25.62 -7.04
C LEU A 281 -26.35 -26.43 -8.32
N GLY A 282 -25.40 -27.37 -8.25
CA GLY A 282 -25.03 -28.25 -9.37
C GLY A 282 -23.95 -27.69 -10.31
N TYR A 283 -23.27 -26.61 -9.92
CA TYR A 283 -22.06 -26.17 -10.62
C TYR A 283 -20.85 -27.01 -10.20
N THR A 284 -19.84 -27.09 -11.06
CA THR A 284 -18.60 -27.81 -10.80
C THR A 284 -17.40 -26.86 -10.78
N GLU A 285 -16.25 -27.34 -10.30
CA GLU A 285 -15.01 -26.56 -10.31
C GLU A 285 -14.64 -26.07 -11.73
N ALA A 286 -14.97 -26.84 -12.76
CA ALA A 286 -14.71 -26.49 -14.17
C ALA A 286 -15.56 -25.31 -14.67
N ASP A 287 -16.67 -25.00 -14.00
CA ASP A 287 -17.55 -23.89 -14.37
C ASP A 287 -17.09 -22.57 -13.72
N LEU A 288 -16.15 -22.61 -12.78
CA LEU A 288 -15.73 -21.45 -12.01
C LEU A 288 -14.77 -20.54 -12.80
N PRO A 289 -15.09 -19.25 -12.97
CA PRO A 289 -14.24 -18.31 -13.69
C PRO A 289 -13.11 -17.76 -12.80
N ILE A 290 -12.15 -18.61 -12.42
CA ILE A 290 -11.09 -18.29 -11.44
C ILE A 290 -10.25 -17.06 -11.85
N ARG A 291 -10.13 -16.79 -13.16
CA ARG A 291 -9.35 -15.65 -13.71
C ARG A 291 -10.19 -14.39 -13.97
N ASP A 292 -11.51 -14.45 -13.77
CA ASP A 292 -12.38 -13.32 -14.03
C ASP A 292 -12.36 -12.30 -12.89
N LYS A 293 -12.32 -11.01 -13.26
CA LYS A 293 -12.24 -9.92 -12.28
C LYS A 293 -13.56 -9.70 -11.56
N ALA A 294 -14.70 -9.89 -12.22
CA ALA A 294 -16.00 -9.76 -11.58
C ALA A 294 -16.17 -10.87 -10.54
N TYR A 295 -15.79 -12.10 -10.87
CA TYR A 295 -15.75 -13.23 -9.94
C TYR A 295 -14.85 -12.95 -8.72
N ASP A 296 -13.60 -12.54 -8.93
CA ASP A 296 -12.67 -12.17 -7.86
C ASP A 296 -13.23 -11.04 -6.96
N SER A 297 -14.00 -10.10 -7.52
CA SER A 297 -14.62 -9.01 -6.75
C SER A 297 -15.70 -9.47 -5.75
N PHE A 298 -16.34 -10.62 -5.97
CA PHE A 298 -17.28 -11.22 -5.00
C PHE A 298 -16.54 -11.87 -3.82
N ILE A 299 -15.31 -12.35 -4.06
CA ILE A 299 -14.45 -13.02 -3.09
C ILE A 299 -13.66 -12.00 -2.27
N ARG A 300 -13.08 -10.98 -2.90
CA ARG A 300 -12.22 -9.98 -2.25
C ARG A 300 -13.01 -8.88 -1.53
N ARG A 301 -13.99 -9.26 -0.72
CA ARG A 301 -14.73 -8.35 0.18
C ARG A 301 -14.29 -8.53 1.63
N ARG A 302 -14.12 -7.42 2.34
CA ARG A 302 -13.69 -7.39 3.77
C ARG A 302 -14.81 -7.73 4.74
N THR A 303 -15.69 -8.66 4.37
CA THR A 303 -16.85 -9.08 5.15
C THR A 303 -17.07 -10.57 4.98
N GLU A 304 -17.47 -11.26 6.03
CA GLU A 304 -17.86 -12.67 5.95
C GLU A 304 -19.11 -12.86 5.09
N LEU A 305 -19.27 -14.08 4.57
CA LEU A 305 -20.46 -14.44 3.81
C LEU A 305 -21.56 -14.83 4.79
N THR A 306 -22.49 -13.92 5.02
CA THR A 306 -23.71 -14.21 5.80
C THR A 306 -24.82 -14.71 4.88
N PRO A 307 -25.82 -15.44 5.39
CA PRO A 307 -26.95 -15.92 4.58
C PRO A 307 -27.66 -14.78 3.83
N GLN A 308 -27.88 -13.64 4.49
CA GLN A 308 -28.50 -12.47 3.86
C GLN A 308 -27.64 -11.87 2.74
N ASN A 309 -26.32 -11.78 2.96
CA ASN A 309 -25.42 -11.27 1.94
C ASN A 309 -25.28 -12.24 0.76
N TRP A 310 -25.39 -13.55 1.01
CA TRP A 310 -25.40 -14.58 -0.02
C TRP A 310 -26.58 -14.39 -0.98
N GLU A 311 -27.81 -14.31 -0.46
CA GLU A 311 -29.00 -14.10 -1.29
C GLU A 311 -28.89 -12.85 -2.18
N ARG A 312 -28.23 -11.80 -1.68
CA ARG A 312 -28.02 -10.57 -2.45
C ARG A 312 -27.02 -10.73 -3.60
N ILE A 313 -25.96 -11.52 -3.43
CA ILE A 313 -24.91 -11.68 -4.46
C ILE A 313 -25.17 -12.87 -5.40
N ARG A 314 -25.97 -13.83 -4.95
CA ARG A 314 -26.24 -15.09 -5.63
C ARG A 314 -26.69 -14.89 -7.09
N PRO A 315 -27.67 -14.03 -7.43
CA PRO A 315 -28.14 -13.89 -8.81
C PRO A 315 -27.03 -13.45 -9.78
N GLY A 316 -26.15 -12.55 -9.34
CA GLY A 316 -25.03 -12.09 -10.15
C GLY A 316 -23.94 -13.16 -10.33
N LEU A 317 -23.72 -13.99 -9.30
CA LEU A 317 -22.80 -15.12 -9.39
C LEU A 317 -23.35 -16.23 -10.29
N GLU A 318 -24.63 -16.59 -10.17
CA GLU A 318 -25.26 -17.61 -11.01
C GLU A 318 -25.27 -17.18 -12.49
N ALA A 319 -25.56 -15.90 -12.79
CA ALA A 319 -25.47 -15.39 -14.15
C ALA A 319 -24.04 -15.53 -14.72
N LEU A 320 -23.03 -15.07 -13.98
CA LEU A 320 -21.64 -15.13 -14.41
C LEU A 320 -21.14 -16.58 -14.57
N VAL A 321 -21.37 -17.44 -13.58
CA VAL A 321 -20.93 -18.84 -13.62
C VAL A 321 -21.70 -19.62 -14.70
N GLY A 322 -22.99 -19.31 -14.90
CA GLY A 322 -23.80 -19.86 -15.99
C GLY A 322 -23.22 -19.54 -17.36
N GLU A 323 -22.86 -18.29 -17.61
CA GLU A 323 -22.22 -17.88 -18.88
C GLU A 323 -20.92 -18.66 -19.15
N TYR A 324 -20.10 -18.86 -18.12
CA TYR A 324 -18.85 -19.62 -18.23
C TYR A 324 -19.08 -21.12 -18.45
N ARG A 325 -20.08 -21.70 -17.78
CA ARG A 325 -20.51 -23.08 -18.02
C ARG A 325 -20.94 -23.27 -19.47
N ASP A 326 -21.79 -22.37 -19.98
CA ASP A 326 -22.29 -22.45 -21.35
C ASP A 326 -21.16 -22.26 -22.37
N MET A 327 -20.24 -21.33 -22.10
CA MET A 327 -19.04 -21.13 -22.91
C MET A 327 -18.19 -22.40 -22.94
N ARG A 328 -17.91 -23.01 -21.78
CA ARG A 328 -17.15 -24.26 -21.67
C ARG A 328 -17.80 -25.39 -22.47
N ILE A 329 -19.12 -25.55 -22.37
CA ILE A 329 -19.87 -26.57 -23.12
C ILE A 329 -19.78 -26.31 -24.63
N ARG A 330 -20.01 -25.06 -25.06
CA ARG A 330 -19.91 -24.65 -26.48
C ARG A 330 -18.52 -24.89 -27.06
N THR A 331 -17.47 -24.46 -26.36
CA THR A 331 -16.08 -24.67 -26.77
C THR A 331 -15.73 -26.15 -26.76
N GLY A 332 -16.14 -26.91 -25.74
CA GLY A 332 -15.90 -28.36 -25.67
C GLY A 332 -16.52 -29.09 -26.86
N LYS A 333 -17.77 -28.77 -27.21
CA LYS A 333 -18.43 -29.34 -28.40
C LYS A 333 -17.67 -28.99 -29.68
N ALA A 334 -17.30 -27.71 -29.87
CA ALA A 334 -16.55 -27.28 -31.04
C ALA A 334 -15.18 -27.99 -31.15
N THR A 335 -14.47 -28.18 -30.03
CA THR A 335 -13.21 -28.92 -29.98
C THR A 335 -13.40 -30.39 -30.38
N ARG A 336 -14.40 -31.08 -29.81
CA ARG A 336 -14.71 -32.48 -30.16
C ARG A 336 -15.10 -32.63 -31.63
N THR A 337 -15.88 -31.69 -32.18
CA THR A 337 -16.22 -31.69 -33.60
C THR A 337 -14.99 -31.45 -34.48
N ALA A 338 -14.11 -30.52 -34.10
CA ALA A 338 -12.86 -30.27 -34.84
C ALA A 338 -11.91 -31.48 -34.79
N GLN A 339 -11.82 -32.16 -33.64
CA GLN A 339 -11.02 -33.37 -33.48
C GLN A 339 -11.54 -34.50 -34.37
N ARG A 340 -12.85 -34.77 -34.34
CA ARG A 340 -13.47 -35.76 -35.23
C ARG A 340 -13.28 -35.42 -36.71
N ARG A 341 -13.42 -34.14 -37.09
CA ARG A 341 -13.14 -33.67 -38.46
C ARG A 341 -11.70 -33.99 -38.88
N PHE A 342 -10.74 -33.75 -38.00
CA PHE A 342 -9.33 -34.06 -38.25
C PHE A 342 -9.09 -35.58 -38.37
N SER A 343 -9.65 -36.39 -37.47
CA SER A 343 -9.56 -37.86 -37.52
C SER A 343 -10.16 -38.42 -38.81
N LEU A 344 -11.36 -37.98 -39.20
CA LEU A 344 -12.03 -38.42 -40.43
C LEU A 344 -11.23 -38.07 -41.69
N LEU A 345 -10.71 -36.84 -41.79
CA LEU A 345 -9.87 -36.45 -42.92
C LEU A 345 -8.59 -37.29 -43.00
N THR A 346 -8.03 -37.65 -41.85
CA THR A 346 -6.85 -38.51 -41.79
C THR A 346 -7.17 -39.92 -42.29
N LEU A 347 -8.26 -40.51 -41.80
CA LEU A 347 -8.73 -41.84 -42.21
C LEU A 347 -9.11 -41.88 -43.71
N TYR A 348 -9.79 -40.83 -44.19
CA TYR A 348 -10.16 -40.70 -45.61
C TYR A 348 -8.94 -40.65 -46.52
N ARG A 349 -7.95 -39.80 -46.20
CA ARG A 349 -6.72 -39.69 -46.99
C ARG A 349 -5.93 -41.00 -46.99
N GLN A 350 -5.87 -41.70 -45.85
CA GLN A 350 -5.27 -43.03 -45.77
C GLN A 350 -5.99 -44.06 -46.66
N LEU A 351 -7.33 -44.05 -46.66
CA LEU A 351 -8.13 -44.92 -47.52
C LEU A 351 -7.88 -44.63 -49.01
N VAL A 352 -7.86 -43.35 -49.41
CA VAL A 352 -7.54 -42.94 -50.79
C VAL A 352 -6.14 -43.41 -51.18
N ASP A 353 -5.14 -43.22 -50.31
CA ASP A 353 -3.77 -43.68 -50.56
C ASP A 353 -3.68 -45.20 -50.71
N GLN A 354 -4.42 -45.97 -49.90
CA GLN A 354 -4.49 -47.44 -50.00
C GLN A 354 -5.12 -47.89 -51.34
N VAL A 355 -6.17 -47.22 -51.79
CA VAL A 355 -6.83 -47.53 -53.08
C VAL A 355 -5.90 -47.24 -54.26
N LEU A 356 -5.15 -46.14 -54.19
CA LEU A 356 -4.24 -45.70 -55.24
C LEU A 356 -2.87 -46.38 -55.23
N ALA A 357 -2.52 -47.12 -54.17
CA ALA A 357 -1.20 -47.73 -53.98
C ALA A 357 -0.77 -48.68 -55.11
N LYS A 358 -1.70 -49.20 -55.91
CA LYS A 358 -1.45 -50.11 -57.03
C LYS A 358 -1.20 -49.39 -58.37
N ASP A 359 -1.43 -48.09 -58.45
CA ASP A 359 -1.35 -47.32 -59.70
C ASP A 359 0.01 -46.64 -59.88
N SER A 360 0.37 -46.38 -61.14
CA SER A 360 1.53 -45.53 -61.51
C SER A 360 1.34 -44.08 -61.00
N PRO A 361 2.42 -43.35 -60.63
CA PRO A 361 2.32 -41.98 -60.10
C PRO A 361 1.50 -41.00 -60.96
N ASP A 362 1.54 -41.14 -62.29
CA ASP A 362 0.75 -40.29 -63.20
C ASP A 362 -0.75 -40.64 -63.15
N HIS A 363 -1.08 -41.92 -63.00
CA HIS A 363 -2.46 -42.39 -62.85
C HIS A 363 -3.03 -42.04 -61.47
N GLN A 364 -2.20 -42.07 -60.42
CA GLN A 364 -2.59 -41.62 -59.09
C GLN A 364 -3.00 -40.13 -59.10
N ARG A 365 -2.25 -39.27 -59.81
CA ARG A 365 -2.57 -37.84 -59.91
C ARG A 365 -3.90 -37.59 -60.62
N GLN A 366 -4.17 -38.32 -61.70
CA GLN A 366 -5.42 -38.18 -62.45
C GLN A 366 -6.63 -38.72 -61.66
N ARG A 367 -6.50 -39.87 -60.99
CA ARG A 367 -7.57 -40.44 -60.16
C ARG A 367 -7.84 -39.65 -58.88
N ARG A 368 -6.85 -38.98 -58.30
CA ARG A 368 -7.11 -38.08 -57.15
C ARG A 368 -8.05 -36.92 -57.48
N LEU A 369 -8.08 -36.49 -58.75
CA LEU A 369 -8.98 -35.41 -59.21
C LEU A 369 -10.43 -35.88 -59.39
N THR A 370 -10.68 -37.20 -59.40
CA THR A 370 -12.04 -37.76 -59.52
C THR A 370 -12.67 -38.04 -58.15
N TYR A 371 -11.89 -38.02 -57.07
CA TYR A 371 -12.40 -38.25 -55.71
C TYR A 371 -12.90 -36.97 -55.06
N PRO A 372 -13.89 -37.07 -54.13
CA PRO A 372 -14.31 -35.94 -53.31
C PRO A 372 -13.11 -35.27 -52.65
N ASP A 373 -13.01 -33.95 -52.76
CA ASP A 373 -12.05 -33.22 -51.97
C ASP A 373 -12.42 -33.26 -50.47
N ASP A 374 -11.54 -32.75 -49.61
CA ASP A 374 -11.76 -32.78 -48.16
C ASP A 374 -13.07 -32.09 -47.74
N VAL A 375 -13.56 -31.11 -48.51
CA VAL A 375 -14.81 -30.39 -48.21
C VAL A 375 -16.00 -31.25 -48.59
N ALA A 376 -16.01 -31.77 -49.82
CA ALA A 376 -17.07 -32.63 -50.34
C ALA A 376 -17.20 -33.94 -49.53
N PHE A 377 -16.08 -34.52 -49.08
CA PHE A 377 -16.09 -35.69 -48.20
C PHE A 377 -16.80 -35.41 -46.86
N LEU A 378 -16.52 -34.25 -46.25
CA LEU A 378 -17.11 -33.88 -44.96
C LEU A 378 -18.60 -33.50 -45.06
N GLU A 379 -19.09 -33.18 -46.26
CA GLU A 379 -20.50 -32.90 -46.54
C GLU A 379 -21.34 -34.15 -46.81
N LEU A 380 -20.72 -35.34 -46.93
CA LEU A 380 -21.45 -36.59 -47.10
C LEU A 380 -22.40 -36.83 -45.90
N PRO A 381 -23.68 -37.20 -46.12
CA PRO A 381 -24.67 -37.31 -45.04
C PRO A 381 -24.27 -38.24 -43.88
N GLN A 382 -23.66 -39.37 -44.22
CA GLN A 382 -23.06 -40.33 -43.27
C GLN A 382 -21.91 -39.74 -42.44
N ILE A 383 -21.13 -38.83 -43.01
CA ILE A 383 -20.01 -38.17 -42.35
C ILE A 383 -20.51 -37.02 -41.46
N VAL A 384 -21.48 -36.24 -41.93
CA VAL A 384 -22.16 -35.21 -41.13
C VAL A 384 -22.79 -35.82 -39.88
N ALA A 385 -23.42 -36.99 -40.00
CA ALA A 385 -23.99 -37.71 -38.86
C ALA A 385 -22.93 -38.07 -37.78
N ILE A 386 -21.72 -38.46 -38.19
CA ILE A 386 -20.61 -38.74 -37.25
C ILE A 386 -20.10 -37.44 -36.59
N LEU A 387 -20.04 -36.35 -37.36
CA LEU A 387 -19.62 -35.03 -36.87
C LEU A 387 -20.63 -34.41 -35.88
N ASP A 388 -21.92 -34.66 -36.09
CA ASP A 388 -23.02 -34.17 -35.25
C ASP A 388 -23.15 -34.91 -33.91
N GLY A 389 -22.52 -36.08 -33.76
CA GLY A 389 -22.47 -36.80 -32.49
C GLY A 389 -21.80 -35.99 -31.37
N ASP A 390 -21.67 -36.57 -30.17
CA ASP A 390 -20.98 -35.92 -29.04
C ASP A 390 -19.89 -36.82 -28.43
N THR A 391 -19.11 -37.49 -29.28
CA THR A 391 -17.95 -38.30 -28.86
C THR A 391 -16.64 -37.52 -28.98
N ASP A 392 -15.65 -37.92 -28.18
CA ASP A 392 -14.32 -37.28 -28.17
C ASP A 392 -13.53 -37.58 -29.47
N ASP A 393 -13.71 -38.76 -30.06
CA ASP A 393 -13.08 -39.18 -31.31
C ASP A 393 -14.01 -40.06 -32.16
N VAL A 394 -13.55 -40.40 -33.37
CA VAL A 394 -14.21 -41.34 -34.29
C VAL A 394 -13.85 -42.77 -33.84
N SER A 395 -14.84 -43.58 -33.46
CA SER A 395 -14.57 -44.99 -33.15
C SER A 395 -14.25 -45.77 -34.42
N GLU A 396 -13.46 -46.85 -34.27
CA GLU A 396 -13.12 -47.74 -35.39
C GLU A 396 -14.38 -48.33 -36.03
N ASP A 397 -15.37 -48.73 -35.21
CA ASP A 397 -16.66 -49.23 -35.69
C ASP A 397 -17.44 -48.17 -36.49
N ALA A 398 -17.44 -46.91 -36.04
CA ALA A 398 -18.11 -45.82 -36.74
C ALA A 398 -17.43 -45.49 -38.08
N TRP A 399 -16.10 -45.62 -38.14
CA TRP A 399 -15.37 -45.50 -39.40
C TRP A 399 -15.66 -46.67 -40.32
N GLN A 400 -15.56 -47.92 -39.86
CA GLN A 400 -15.78 -49.10 -40.70
C GLN A 400 -17.20 -49.15 -41.27
N ALA A 401 -18.21 -48.73 -40.50
CA ALA A 401 -19.60 -48.67 -40.97
C ALA A 401 -19.80 -47.74 -42.18
N VAL A 402 -18.90 -46.78 -42.40
CA VAL A 402 -18.98 -45.81 -43.50
C VAL A 402 -17.85 -46.00 -44.52
N ALA A 403 -16.77 -46.69 -44.14
CA ALA A 403 -15.58 -46.86 -44.96
C ALA A 403 -15.86 -47.65 -46.25
N ASP A 404 -16.71 -48.68 -46.20
CA ASP A 404 -17.06 -49.47 -47.39
C ASP A 404 -17.92 -48.68 -48.38
N ASP A 405 -18.86 -47.88 -47.88
CA ASP A 405 -19.67 -46.99 -48.71
C ASP A 405 -18.80 -45.89 -49.33
N VAL A 406 -17.91 -45.27 -48.55
CA VAL A 406 -16.95 -44.28 -49.04
C VAL A 406 -16.01 -44.91 -50.07
N ARG A 407 -15.55 -46.15 -49.85
CA ARG A 407 -14.73 -46.90 -50.80
C ARG A 407 -15.49 -47.21 -52.09
N TYR A 408 -16.78 -47.54 -52.00
CA TYR A 408 -17.63 -47.74 -53.18
C TYR A 408 -17.81 -46.43 -53.96
N PHE A 409 -18.04 -45.31 -53.28
CA PHE A 409 -18.08 -43.97 -53.88
C PHE A 409 -16.76 -43.60 -54.59
N ILE A 410 -15.61 -43.95 -53.99
CA ILE A 410 -14.27 -43.77 -54.60
C ILE A 410 -14.05 -44.70 -55.82
N LEU A 411 -14.71 -45.86 -55.87
CA LEU A 411 -14.49 -46.84 -56.96
C LEU A 411 -15.43 -46.66 -58.15
N VAL A 412 -16.61 -46.08 -57.94
CA VAL A 412 -17.68 -45.94 -58.95
C VAL A 412 -17.79 -44.52 -59.51
N GLY A 413 -17.29 -43.51 -58.79
CA GLY A 413 -17.06 -42.15 -59.31
C GLY A 413 -15.67 -42.01 -59.90
#